data_AF-A0A5P9F6S7-F1
#
_entry.id   AF-A0A5P9F6S7-F1
#
_cell.length_a   1.000
_cell.length_b   1.000
_cell.length_c   1.000
_cell.angle_alpha   90.00
_cell.angle_beta   90.00
_cell.angle_gamma   90.00
#
_symmetry.space_group_name_H-M   'P 1'
#
loop_
_entity.id
_entity.type
_entity.pdbx_description
1 polymer ?
#
loop_
_entity_poly.entity_id
_entity_poly.type
_entity_poly.pdbx_seq_one_letter_code
_entity_poly.pdbx_strand_id
1 'polypeptide(L)'
;MVAASELPIETVREGTTATDMAQTIFGNGVTVVGATYYGDIDSAGTYSGGDNIAPGVTPGDSGVILSTGNAQDFTNSSGQSNQNTNTSTNTSGTNNYGPYNSVAGARTYDAATLDVDFIPDNSVMTMQFIFSSEEYPEFENSIYQDFVGVWVNGSLVPMDVGNGDVDPGNVNTANNINMYVNNQADQFNTEMDGFTITLTLTMYVNPGVVNSLRLAIADVSDSNYDSNLLIAGNSIQTDLIAMSDNVDLFPDGEREIDVLGNDINDGGGTLTITHINGAAVSAGDTITLPTGQTVRLNANGTFTVTGDGDVENFNFTYTIDNGINTDVGFVNATGVPCFVAGTLIATPDGERPAESLQPGDLVLTKDDGPQPLRWRGTRTVPAEAEFAPIHIRSNTFGTHRDLLVSPLHRVLIRDNLAELLFGEAEVLVAARDLVNDRSVTRRTGGDVTYVHLLFDRHQVVFSEGLETESFLPGPQTKRSFEQEIVNEICALFPEIDPDTGAGYPPAARRTLKRFEANLLRASKAA
;
A
#
# COMPACT_ATOMS: atom_id res chain seq x y z
N MET A 1 28.10 3.00 -3.11
CA MET A 1 29.19 2.08 -3.49
C MET A 1 29.70 1.31 -2.28
N VAL A 2 29.06 0.17 -2.01
CA VAL A 2 29.51 -0.87 -1.10
C VAL A 2 30.40 -1.85 -1.89
N ALA A 3 31.33 -2.53 -1.22
CA ALA A 3 32.14 -3.55 -1.88
C ALA A 3 31.31 -4.82 -2.08
N ALA A 4 31.51 -5.50 -3.22
CA ALA A 4 30.86 -6.76 -3.51
C ALA A 4 31.20 -7.82 -2.45
N SER A 5 30.20 -8.58 -2.02
CA SER A 5 30.38 -9.79 -1.20
C SER A 5 29.35 -10.82 -1.60
N GLU A 6 29.81 -12.01 -2.01
CA GLU A 6 28.91 -13.09 -2.41
C GLU A 6 28.00 -13.51 -1.25
N LEU A 7 26.68 -13.48 -1.46
CA LEU A 7 25.70 -14.11 -0.60
C LEU A 7 25.75 -15.64 -0.86
N PRO A 8 26.03 -16.47 0.15
CA PRO A 8 26.00 -17.92 -0.02
C PRO A 8 24.60 -18.40 -0.37
N ILE A 9 24.42 -18.83 -1.61
CA ILE A 9 23.19 -19.42 -2.15
C ILE A 9 23.50 -20.84 -2.62
N GLU A 10 22.90 -21.84 -1.96
CA GLU A 10 22.96 -23.23 -2.39
C GLU A 10 21.73 -23.54 -3.27
N THR A 11 21.98 -23.69 -4.56
CA THR A 11 20.94 -23.84 -5.59
C THR A 11 20.43 -25.28 -5.71
N VAL A 12 19.32 -25.45 -6.43
CA VAL A 12 18.82 -26.78 -6.81
C VAL A 12 19.85 -27.56 -7.63
N ARG A 13 20.69 -26.89 -8.43
CA ARG A 13 21.83 -27.51 -9.13
C ARG A 13 22.82 -28.15 -8.16
N GLU A 14 23.04 -27.53 -7.01
CA GLU A 14 24.03 -27.95 -6.02
C GLU A 14 23.52 -29.01 -5.05
N GLY A 15 22.20 -29.23 -5.01
CA GLY A 15 21.58 -30.34 -4.29
C GLY A 15 20.41 -29.94 -3.40
N THR A 16 20.13 -28.64 -3.26
CA THR A 16 18.98 -28.12 -2.50
C THR A 16 17.69 -28.71 -3.05
N THR A 17 16.93 -29.39 -2.21
CA THR A 17 15.63 -29.94 -2.60
C THR A 17 14.49 -28.96 -2.33
N ALA A 18 13.35 -29.16 -2.98
CA ALA A 18 12.15 -28.39 -2.68
C ALA A 18 11.71 -28.51 -1.21
N THR A 19 11.94 -29.69 -0.60
CA THR A 19 11.66 -29.92 0.83
C THR A 19 12.61 -29.11 1.71
N ASP A 20 13.89 -28.99 1.34
CA ASP A 20 14.85 -28.15 2.07
C ASP A 20 14.40 -26.68 2.02
N MET A 21 14.06 -26.17 0.84
CA MET A 21 13.52 -24.81 0.67
C MET A 21 12.25 -24.58 1.52
N ALA A 22 11.30 -25.51 1.48
CA ALA A 22 10.09 -25.42 2.29
C ALA A 22 10.40 -25.43 3.80
N GLN A 23 11.29 -26.31 4.26
CA GLN A 23 11.69 -26.36 5.66
C GLN A 23 12.46 -25.11 6.11
N THR A 24 13.15 -24.43 5.20
CA THR A 24 13.84 -23.17 5.50
C THR A 24 12.85 -22.04 5.79
N ILE A 25 11.76 -21.90 5.02
CA ILE A 25 10.84 -20.76 5.13
C ILE A 25 9.66 -20.99 6.08
N PHE A 26 9.24 -22.23 6.30
CA PHE A 26 8.15 -22.57 7.23
C PHE A 26 8.65 -22.64 8.67
N GLY A 27 8.04 -21.84 9.55
CA GLY A 27 8.39 -21.71 10.95
C GLY A 27 7.41 -22.40 11.90
N ASN A 28 7.31 -21.86 13.11
CA ASN A 28 6.50 -22.46 14.17
C ASN A 28 5.00 -22.47 13.84
N GLY A 29 4.31 -23.46 14.40
CA GLY A 29 2.87 -23.65 14.19
C GLY A 29 2.51 -24.19 12.80
N VAL A 30 3.50 -24.61 11.99
CA VAL A 30 3.27 -25.20 10.67
C VAL A 30 4.11 -26.45 10.46
N THR A 31 3.50 -27.52 9.96
CA THR A 31 4.17 -28.76 9.58
C THR A 31 4.20 -28.93 8.07
N VAL A 32 5.38 -28.92 7.46
CA VAL A 32 5.56 -29.24 6.04
C VAL A 32 5.29 -30.73 5.80
N VAL A 33 4.41 -31.04 4.85
CA VAL A 33 4.05 -32.40 4.43
C VAL A 33 4.86 -32.85 3.22
N GLY A 34 5.08 -31.93 2.27
CA GLY A 34 5.87 -32.17 1.07
C GLY A 34 6.03 -30.89 0.27
N ALA A 35 7.00 -30.88 -0.64
CA ALA A 35 7.24 -29.75 -1.51
C ALA A 35 7.73 -30.21 -2.89
N THR A 36 7.47 -29.41 -3.91
CA THR A 36 7.93 -29.63 -5.29
C THR A 36 8.33 -28.30 -5.90
N TYR A 37 9.46 -28.29 -6.62
CA TYR A 37 9.95 -27.13 -7.33
C TYR A 37 9.83 -27.36 -8.85
N TYR A 38 9.44 -26.29 -9.56
CA TYR A 38 9.34 -26.24 -11.01
C TYR A 38 10.07 -25.00 -11.50
N GLY A 39 11.11 -25.17 -12.31
CA GLY A 39 11.90 -24.07 -12.85
C GLY A 39 13.28 -24.57 -13.27
N ASP A 40 14.14 -23.65 -13.68
CA ASP A 40 15.55 -23.97 -13.89
C ASP A 40 16.22 -24.29 -12.54
N ILE A 41 17.21 -25.17 -12.58
CA ILE A 41 17.93 -25.61 -11.38
C ILE A 41 18.85 -24.53 -10.79
N ASP A 42 19.13 -23.47 -11.55
CA ASP A 42 19.90 -22.29 -11.09
C ASP A 42 19.01 -21.18 -10.52
N SER A 43 17.70 -21.24 -10.77
CA SER A 43 16.76 -20.16 -10.45
C SER A 43 16.18 -20.22 -9.04
N ALA A 44 16.61 -21.17 -8.22
CA ALA A 44 16.15 -21.27 -6.84
C ALA A 44 17.17 -21.93 -5.92
N GLY A 45 17.14 -21.53 -4.65
CA GLY A 45 18.01 -22.09 -3.63
C GLY A 45 17.73 -21.53 -2.24
N THR A 46 18.51 -21.99 -1.27
CA THR A 46 18.52 -21.43 0.09
C THR A 46 19.70 -20.51 0.28
N TYR A 47 19.48 -19.34 0.89
CA TYR A 47 20.55 -18.40 1.22
C TYR A 47 20.81 -18.36 2.74
N SER A 48 22.01 -17.90 3.12
CA SER A 48 22.41 -17.73 4.52
C SER A 48 23.38 -16.57 4.73
N GLY A 49 23.49 -16.05 5.95
CA GLY A 49 24.34 -14.91 6.28
C GLY A 49 23.83 -13.56 5.76
N GLY A 50 22.54 -13.46 5.41
CA GLY A 50 21.92 -12.30 4.79
C GLY A 50 22.11 -11.00 5.59
N ASP A 51 21.93 -11.06 6.90
CA ASP A 51 22.01 -9.88 7.78
C ASP A 51 23.42 -9.28 7.82
N ASN A 52 24.44 -10.13 7.65
CA ASN A 52 25.84 -9.70 7.67
C ASN A 52 26.37 -9.36 6.27
N ILE A 53 25.92 -10.06 5.23
CA ILE A 53 26.49 -9.98 3.88
C ILE A 53 25.72 -8.99 3.00
N ALA A 54 24.40 -8.98 3.08
CA ALA A 54 23.52 -8.13 2.29
C ALA A 54 22.47 -7.44 3.19
N PRO A 55 22.92 -6.63 4.19
CA PRO A 55 22.02 -5.99 5.14
C PRO A 55 21.02 -5.08 4.43
N GLY A 56 19.74 -5.25 4.78
CA GLY A 56 18.63 -4.49 4.22
C GLY A 56 18.12 -4.99 2.85
N VAL A 57 18.86 -5.87 2.15
CA VAL A 57 18.44 -6.43 0.85
C VAL A 57 17.87 -7.84 0.98
N THR A 58 18.18 -8.53 2.08
CA THR A 58 17.58 -9.82 2.43
C THR A 58 16.56 -9.61 3.54
N PRO A 59 15.42 -10.33 3.54
CA PRO A 59 14.37 -10.18 4.56
C PRO A 59 14.74 -10.83 5.91
N GLY A 60 15.93 -11.41 6.05
CA GLY A 60 16.47 -12.01 7.27
C GLY A 60 17.77 -12.77 6.98
N ASP A 61 18.43 -13.30 8.01
CA ASP A 61 19.76 -13.93 7.88
C ASP A 61 19.79 -15.19 6.99
N SER A 62 18.67 -15.90 6.89
CA SER A 62 18.54 -17.07 6.01
C SER A 62 17.17 -17.08 5.35
N GLY A 63 17.02 -17.86 4.29
CA GLY A 63 15.76 -17.92 3.56
C GLY A 63 15.86 -18.66 2.24
N VAL A 64 14.86 -18.44 1.39
CA VAL A 64 14.81 -18.98 0.02
C VAL A 64 14.83 -17.82 -0.96
N ILE A 65 15.52 -18.01 -2.08
CA ILE A 65 15.47 -17.12 -3.23
C ILE A 65 14.84 -17.89 -4.40
N LEU A 66 13.86 -17.25 -5.06
CA LEU A 66 13.39 -17.63 -6.40
C LEU A 66 13.77 -16.49 -7.35
N SER A 67 14.32 -16.84 -8.50
CA SER A 67 14.81 -15.88 -9.50
C SER A 67 14.18 -16.18 -10.86
N THR A 68 14.02 -15.18 -11.69
CA THR A 68 13.75 -15.39 -13.12
C THR A 68 15.03 -15.69 -13.90
N GLY A 69 16.17 -15.31 -13.32
CA GLY A 69 17.52 -15.62 -13.78
C GLY A 69 18.24 -16.66 -12.93
N ASN A 70 19.56 -16.48 -12.80
CA ASN A 70 20.41 -17.30 -11.94
C ASN A 70 20.44 -16.70 -10.52
N ALA A 71 19.99 -17.47 -9.54
CA ALA A 71 19.89 -17.01 -8.16
C ALA A 71 21.24 -16.59 -7.56
N GLN A 72 22.36 -17.20 -7.97
CA GLN A 72 23.70 -16.83 -7.48
C GLN A 72 24.16 -15.46 -7.98
N ASP A 73 23.60 -14.95 -9.08
CA ASP A 73 23.95 -13.64 -9.64
C ASP A 73 23.27 -12.47 -8.87
N PHE A 74 22.50 -12.76 -7.82
CA PHE A 74 21.89 -11.75 -6.94
C PHE A 74 22.92 -10.81 -6.29
N THR A 75 24.13 -11.31 -6.02
CA THR A 75 25.27 -10.53 -5.50
C THR A 75 26.54 -10.87 -6.25
N ASN A 76 27.47 -9.92 -6.34
CA ASN A 76 28.79 -10.18 -6.92
C ASN A 76 29.81 -10.75 -5.89
N SER A 77 30.64 -11.68 -6.37
CA SER A 77 31.74 -12.26 -5.58
C SER A 77 32.99 -11.39 -5.50
N SER A 78 33.12 -10.38 -6.36
CA SER A 78 34.26 -9.46 -6.38
C SER A 78 33.91 -8.15 -7.08
N GLY A 79 34.67 -7.08 -6.81
CA GLY A 79 34.49 -5.81 -7.50
C GLY A 79 33.57 -4.84 -6.77
N GLN A 80 32.59 -4.27 -7.48
CA GLN A 80 31.55 -3.40 -6.91
C GLN A 80 30.25 -4.21 -6.75
N SER A 81 29.36 -3.74 -5.87
CA SER A 81 28.16 -4.48 -5.52
C SER A 81 27.07 -4.52 -6.58
N ASN A 82 27.09 -3.60 -7.54
CA ASN A 82 26.27 -3.57 -8.75
C ASN A 82 27.22 -3.16 -9.89
N GLN A 83 27.59 -4.11 -10.76
CA GLN A 83 28.57 -3.87 -11.84
C GLN A 83 27.94 -3.88 -13.23
N ASN A 84 26.86 -4.64 -13.37
CA ASN A 84 26.18 -4.82 -14.64
C ASN A 84 24.91 -4.00 -14.63
N THR A 85 24.81 -3.03 -15.52
CA THR A 85 23.60 -2.19 -15.63
C THR A 85 22.40 -2.91 -16.26
N ASN A 86 22.49 -4.23 -16.47
CA ASN A 86 21.51 -5.06 -17.19
C ASN A 86 21.77 -6.55 -16.89
N THR A 87 21.82 -6.95 -15.62
CA THR A 87 21.98 -8.39 -15.29
C THR A 87 20.79 -9.15 -15.85
N SER A 88 21.07 -10.12 -16.73
CA SER A 88 20.04 -10.93 -17.36
C SER A 88 20.58 -12.30 -17.71
N THR A 89 19.90 -13.32 -17.22
CA THR A 89 20.20 -14.72 -17.49
C THR A 89 18.91 -15.40 -17.89
N ASN A 90 18.71 -15.62 -19.19
CA ASN A 90 17.57 -16.42 -19.65
C ASN A 90 17.70 -17.86 -19.10
N THR A 91 16.63 -18.38 -18.50
CA THR A 91 16.61 -19.71 -17.89
C THR A 91 15.73 -20.69 -18.67
N SER A 92 15.64 -21.94 -18.22
CA SER A 92 14.70 -22.92 -18.78
C SER A 92 13.36 -23.00 -18.03
N GLY A 93 13.01 -21.94 -17.28
CA GLY A 93 11.76 -21.83 -16.54
C GLY A 93 10.49 -21.92 -17.41
N THR A 94 9.33 -22.00 -16.75
CA THR A 94 8.07 -22.25 -17.47
C THR A 94 7.59 -21.02 -18.23
N ASN A 95 7.59 -21.12 -19.55
CA ASN A 95 7.14 -20.07 -20.45
C ASN A 95 5.64 -20.17 -20.78
N ASN A 96 4.95 -19.02 -20.85
CA ASN A 96 3.57 -18.86 -21.33
C ASN A 96 2.53 -19.73 -20.58
N TYR A 97 2.61 -19.79 -19.26
CA TYR A 97 1.68 -20.56 -18.45
C TYR A 97 0.39 -19.78 -18.21
N GLY A 98 -0.73 -20.31 -18.72
CA GLY A 98 -2.03 -19.62 -18.74
C GLY A 98 -2.48 -19.02 -17.39
N PRO A 99 -2.36 -19.74 -16.26
CA PRO A 99 -2.67 -19.17 -14.95
C PRO A 99 -1.81 -17.96 -14.57
N TYR A 100 -0.52 -17.97 -14.87
CA TYR A 100 0.38 -16.84 -14.56
C TYR A 100 0.07 -15.66 -15.49
N ASN A 101 -0.13 -15.94 -16.79
CA ASN A 101 -0.53 -14.91 -17.75
C ASN A 101 -1.84 -14.19 -17.39
N SER A 102 -2.76 -14.92 -16.76
CA SER A 102 -4.07 -14.37 -16.38
C SER A 102 -3.95 -13.38 -15.22
N VAL A 103 -2.98 -13.58 -14.33
CA VAL A 103 -2.70 -12.66 -13.22
C VAL A 103 -1.81 -11.52 -13.69
N ALA A 104 -0.73 -11.82 -14.43
CA ALA A 104 0.18 -10.82 -14.99
C ALA A 104 -0.44 -9.94 -16.08
N GLY A 105 -1.60 -10.32 -16.65
CA GLY A 105 -2.25 -9.60 -17.75
C GLY A 105 -1.51 -9.68 -19.10
N ALA A 106 -0.36 -10.36 -19.15
CA ALA A 106 0.49 -10.52 -20.32
C ALA A 106 1.12 -11.93 -20.34
N ARG A 107 1.99 -12.20 -21.32
CA ARG A 107 2.68 -13.50 -21.41
C ARG A 107 3.86 -13.53 -20.45
N THR A 108 3.96 -14.57 -19.63
CA THR A 108 5.08 -14.73 -18.69
C THR A 108 6.18 -15.63 -19.26
N TYR A 109 7.41 -15.44 -18.77
CA TYR A 109 8.58 -16.22 -19.14
C TYR A 109 9.36 -16.72 -17.91
N ASP A 110 10.18 -17.76 -18.12
CA ASP A 110 11.23 -18.19 -17.19
C ASP A 110 10.79 -18.41 -15.74
N ALA A 111 9.55 -18.87 -15.56
CA ALA A 111 8.96 -18.98 -14.23
C ALA A 111 9.67 -20.01 -13.33
N ALA A 112 10.00 -19.58 -12.11
CA ALA A 112 10.42 -20.39 -10.98
C ALA A 112 9.25 -20.52 -9.98
N THR A 113 8.88 -21.74 -9.61
CA THR A 113 7.71 -22.04 -8.79
C THR A 113 8.02 -23.05 -7.70
N LEU A 114 7.66 -22.73 -6.46
CA LEU A 114 7.70 -23.64 -5.31
C LEU A 114 6.28 -23.95 -4.83
N ASP A 115 5.90 -25.22 -4.90
CA ASP A 115 4.66 -25.75 -4.31
C ASP A 115 4.99 -26.44 -2.99
N VAL A 116 4.19 -26.16 -1.95
CA VAL A 116 4.34 -26.76 -0.62
C VAL A 116 2.97 -27.20 -0.10
N ASP A 117 2.88 -28.45 0.32
CA ASP A 117 1.76 -28.96 1.11
C ASP A 117 2.12 -28.88 2.59
N PHE A 118 1.24 -28.33 3.42
CA PHE A 118 1.51 -28.08 4.84
C PHE A 118 0.25 -28.21 5.70
N ILE A 119 0.44 -28.40 7.01
CA ILE A 119 -0.63 -28.44 8.02
C ILE A 119 -0.35 -27.32 9.04
N PRO A 120 -1.16 -26.26 9.09
CA PRO A 120 -1.04 -25.19 10.07
C PRO A 120 -1.84 -25.49 11.34
N ASP A 121 -1.37 -24.99 12.49
CA ASP A 121 -2.05 -25.11 13.78
C ASP A 121 -3.18 -24.09 13.93
N ASN A 122 -3.05 -22.91 13.33
CA ASN A 122 -4.04 -21.83 13.34
C ASN A 122 -4.50 -21.44 11.91
N SER A 123 -5.49 -20.53 11.82
CA SER A 123 -6.17 -20.18 10.55
C SER A 123 -5.58 -18.98 9.82
N VAL A 124 -4.57 -18.33 10.41
CA VAL A 124 -3.88 -17.17 9.84
C VAL A 124 -2.40 -17.44 9.95
N MET A 125 -1.65 -17.05 8.92
CA MET A 125 -0.19 -17.11 8.86
C MET A 125 0.33 -15.94 8.05
N THR A 126 1.56 -15.52 8.31
CA THR A 126 2.25 -14.49 7.53
C THR A 126 3.40 -15.08 6.71
N MET A 127 3.95 -14.30 5.78
CA MET A 127 5.17 -14.61 5.04
C MET A 127 5.91 -13.30 4.82
N GLN A 128 7.20 -13.25 5.20
CA GLN A 128 8.04 -12.07 4.99
C GLN A 128 8.88 -12.24 3.73
N PHE A 129 8.92 -11.22 2.89
CA PHE A 129 9.65 -11.28 1.63
C PHE A 129 10.20 -9.92 1.19
N ILE A 130 11.19 -9.97 0.30
CA ILE A 130 11.68 -8.82 -0.48
C ILE A 130 11.55 -9.18 -1.95
N PHE A 131 11.17 -8.19 -2.75
CA PHE A 131 11.26 -8.25 -4.20
C PHE A 131 12.38 -7.31 -4.67
N SER A 132 13.20 -7.76 -5.61
CA SER A 132 14.31 -6.98 -6.17
C SER A 132 14.43 -7.22 -7.66
N SER A 133 14.79 -6.20 -8.43
CA SER A 133 14.81 -6.27 -9.90
C SER A 133 15.81 -5.29 -10.50
N GLU A 134 16.32 -5.64 -11.67
CA GLU A 134 17.06 -4.77 -12.59
C GLU A 134 16.13 -3.87 -13.42
N GLU A 135 14.81 -4.10 -13.39
CA GLU A 135 13.84 -3.23 -14.07
C GLU A 135 13.52 -1.94 -13.29
N TYR A 136 13.93 -1.87 -12.03
CA TYR A 136 13.78 -0.69 -11.18
C TYR A 136 14.92 0.30 -11.39
N PRO A 137 14.68 1.63 -11.37
CA PRO A 137 13.40 2.36 -11.47
C PRO A 137 12.95 2.67 -12.91
N GLU A 138 13.68 2.23 -13.94
CA GLU A 138 13.52 2.69 -15.32
C GLU A 138 12.19 2.28 -15.97
N PHE A 139 11.58 1.17 -15.53
CA PHE A 139 10.34 0.62 -16.10
C PHE A 139 9.13 0.66 -15.16
N GLU A 140 9.15 1.49 -14.12
CA GLU A 140 8.12 1.66 -13.07
C GLU A 140 6.67 1.95 -13.54
N ASN A 141 6.47 2.31 -14.81
CA ASN A 141 5.15 2.57 -15.41
C ASN A 141 4.84 1.67 -16.63
N SER A 142 5.56 0.56 -16.79
CA SER A 142 5.43 -0.32 -17.96
C SER A 142 4.79 -1.67 -17.64
N ILE A 143 4.16 -2.26 -18.65
CA ILE A 143 3.60 -3.63 -18.69
C ILE A 143 4.68 -4.75 -18.67
N TYR A 144 5.91 -4.40 -18.30
CA TYR A 144 7.08 -5.29 -18.28
C TYR A 144 7.36 -5.84 -16.88
N GLN A 145 6.65 -5.38 -15.85
CA GLN A 145 6.91 -5.76 -14.45
C GLN A 145 6.80 -7.27 -14.23
N ASP A 146 7.91 -7.85 -13.76
CA ASP A 146 7.99 -9.27 -13.46
C ASP A 146 6.97 -9.71 -12.40
N PHE A 147 6.36 -10.85 -12.69
CA PHE A 147 5.21 -11.39 -12.01
C PHE A 147 5.63 -12.09 -10.73
N VAL A 148 5.03 -11.72 -9.59
CA VAL A 148 5.01 -12.54 -8.37
C VAL A 148 3.59 -13.00 -8.05
N GLY A 149 3.42 -14.29 -7.79
CA GLY A 149 2.13 -14.88 -7.43
C GLY A 149 2.22 -15.79 -6.22
N VAL A 150 1.28 -15.60 -5.28
CA VAL A 150 1.10 -16.48 -4.13
C VAL A 150 -0.32 -17.04 -4.14
N TRP A 151 -0.47 -18.36 -4.09
CA TRP A 151 -1.77 -19.01 -3.97
C TRP A 151 -1.84 -19.90 -2.75
N VAL A 152 -2.97 -19.85 -2.07
CA VAL A 152 -3.32 -20.75 -0.98
C VAL A 152 -4.56 -21.54 -1.36
N ASN A 153 -4.49 -22.86 -1.32
CA ASN A 153 -5.57 -23.77 -1.71
C ASN A 153 -6.13 -23.49 -3.12
N GLY A 154 -5.26 -23.04 -4.03
CA GLY A 154 -5.60 -22.67 -5.41
C GLY A 154 -6.22 -21.28 -5.60
N SER A 155 -6.43 -20.52 -4.52
CA SER A 155 -6.88 -19.13 -4.57
C SER A 155 -5.70 -18.17 -4.47
N LEU A 156 -5.62 -17.19 -5.37
CA LEU A 156 -4.59 -16.15 -5.33
C LEU A 156 -4.77 -15.33 -4.04
N VAL A 157 -3.69 -15.10 -3.32
CA VAL A 157 -3.66 -14.26 -2.13
C VAL A 157 -3.39 -12.82 -2.59
N PRO A 158 -4.27 -11.86 -2.28
CA PRO A 158 -4.01 -10.46 -2.59
C PRO A 158 -2.84 -9.94 -1.72
N MET A 159 -1.90 -9.21 -2.31
CA MET A 159 -0.87 -8.51 -1.54
C MET A 159 -1.43 -7.20 -1.00
N ASP A 160 -1.25 -6.94 0.30
CA ASP A 160 -1.79 -5.78 1.02
C ASP A 160 -0.92 -4.52 0.81
N VAL A 161 -0.26 -4.39 -0.34
CA VAL A 161 0.71 -3.33 -0.61
C VAL A 161 -0.01 -2.06 -1.05
N GLY A 162 -0.42 -1.26 -0.07
CA GLY A 162 -0.61 0.20 -0.12
C GLY A 162 -1.63 0.82 -1.06
N ASN A 163 -2.24 0.06 -1.98
CA ASN A 163 -3.46 0.45 -2.70
C ASN A 163 -4.34 -0.74 -3.14
N GLY A 164 -4.02 -1.96 -2.70
CA GLY A 164 -4.79 -3.17 -3.01
C GLY A 164 -4.43 -3.83 -4.34
N ASP A 165 -3.29 -3.47 -4.95
CA ASP A 165 -2.73 -4.20 -6.09
C ASP A 165 -1.82 -5.35 -5.60
N VAL A 166 -1.88 -6.50 -6.29
CA VAL A 166 -1.17 -7.75 -5.93
C VAL A 166 0.26 -7.76 -6.48
N ASP A 167 0.63 -6.74 -7.26
CA ASP A 167 1.90 -6.63 -7.97
C ASP A 167 2.95 -5.83 -7.15
N PRO A 168 4.14 -6.40 -6.87
CA PRO A 168 5.26 -5.67 -6.27
C PRO A 168 5.66 -4.41 -7.05
N GLY A 169 5.42 -4.33 -8.35
CA GLY A 169 5.77 -3.17 -9.17
C GLY A 169 4.90 -1.93 -8.92
N ASN A 170 3.92 -2.03 -8.04
CA ASN A 170 3.26 -0.92 -7.38
C ASN A 170 4.08 -0.32 -6.20
N VAL A 171 5.26 -0.87 -5.90
CA VAL A 171 6.26 -0.32 -4.98
C VAL A 171 7.38 0.30 -5.78
N ASN A 172 7.36 1.62 -5.91
CA ASN A 172 8.32 2.34 -6.73
C ASN A 172 8.47 3.80 -6.29
N THR A 173 9.23 4.60 -7.05
CA THR A 173 9.45 6.01 -6.68
C THR A 173 8.19 6.89 -6.74
N ALA A 174 7.09 6.41 -7.33
CA ALA A 174 5.83 7.14 -7.48
C ALA A 174 4.67 6.57 -6.64
N ASN A 175 4.67 5.27 -6.32
CA ASN A 175 3.65 4.59 -5.51
C ASN A 175 4.33 3.79 -4.40
N ASN A 176 3.83 3.88 -3.16
CA ASN A 176 4.41 3.20 -1.99
C ASN A 176 5.91 3.46 -1.80
N ILE A 177 6.35 4.70 -2.04
CA ILE A 177 7.77 5.10 -2.00
C ILE A 177 8.48 4.73 -0.69
N ASN A 178 7.76 4.68 0.43
CA ASN A 178 8.31 4.28 1.72
C ASN A 178 8.79 2.83 1.76
N MET A 179 8.28 2.00 0.84
CA MET A 179 8.63 0.60 0.71
C MET A 179 9.69 0.34 -0.36
N TYR A 180 10.06 1.34 -1.17
CA TYR A 180 11.03 1.19 -2.26
C TYR A 180 12.42 1.67 -1.84
N VAL A 181 13.43 0.91 -2.23
CA VAL A 181 14.84 1.25 -2.05
C VAL A 181 15.54 1.24 -3.41
N ASN A 182 15.98 2.42 -3.83
CA ASN A 182 16.80 2.59 -5.03
C ASN A 182 18.23 2.09 -4.76
N ASN A 183 18.84 1.34 -5.69
CA ASN A 183 20.22 0.89 -5.61
C ASN A 183 21.11 1.30 -6.81
N GLN A 184 20.67 2.22 -7.69
CA GLN A 184 21.45 2.74 -8.84
C GLN A 184 22.76 3.47 -8.47
N ALA A 185 23.02 3.68 -7.17
CA ALA A 185 24.26 4.26 -6.65
C ALA A 185 25.18 3.21 -5.98
N ASP A 186 24.89 1.92 -6.22
CA ASP A 186 25.56 0.73 -5.69
C ASP A 186 25.67 0.79 -4.16
N GLN A 187 24.62 1.26 -3.50
CA GLN A 187 24.63 1.56 -2.07
C GLN A 187 24.30 0.34 -1.21
N PHE A 188 23.84 -0.74 -1.83
CA PHE A 188 23.57 -2.02 -1.20
C PHE A 188 24.31 -3.15 -1.95
N ASN A 189 24.52 -4.25 -1.23
CA ASN A 189 25.21 -5.43 -1.75
C ASN A 189 24.24 -6.35 -2.52
N THR A 190 23.89 -5.94 -3.73
CA THR A 190 23.12 -6.70 -4.73
C THR A 190 23.34 -6.09 -6.10
N GLU A 191 23.32 -6.94 -7.14
CA GLU A 191 23.36 -6.46 -8.52
C GLU A 191 22.10 -5.69 -8.91
N MET A 192 20.98 -5.93 -8.23
CA MET A 192 19.68 -5.35 -8.61
C MET A 192 19.67 -3.82 -8.45
N ASP A 193 19.08 -3.12 -9.42
CA ASP A 193 19.01 -1.65 -9.45
C ASP A 193 17.98 -1.07 -8.46
N GLY A 194 17.02 -1.89 -7.99
CA GLY A 194 16.12 -1.53 -6.90
C GLY A 194 15.50 -2.74 -6.21
N PHE A 195 14.99 -2.52 -5.00
CA PHE A 195 14.34 -3.56 -4.20
C PHE A 195 13.34 -2.97 -3.20
N THR A 196 12.48 -3.81 -2.62
CA THR A 196 11.55 -3.41 -1.56
C THR A 196 12.20 -3.53 -0.18
N ILE A 197 11.75 -2.75 0.81
CA ILE A 197 11.94 -3.14 2.21
C ILE A 197 11.28 -4.51 2.47
N THR A 198 11.52 -5.13 3.62
CA THR A 198 10.82 -6.36 3.99
C THR A 198 9.31 -6.11 4.06
N LEU A 199 8.56 -6.81 3.20
CA LEU A 199 7.11 -6.82 3.16
C LEU A 199 6.58 -8.05 3.87
N THR A 200 5.30 -8.01 4.27
CA THR A 200 4.59 -9.16 4.82
C THR A 200 3.39 -9.51 3.95
N LEU A 201 3.03 -10.79 3.90
CA LEU A 201 1.81 -11.26 3.27
C LEU A 201 0.99 -12.06 4.27
N THR A 202 -0.23 -11.62 4.57
CA THR A 202 -1.16 -12.37 5.42
C THR A 202 -1.95 -13.39 4.58
N MET A 203 -2.03 -14.62 5.06
CA MET A 203 -2.70 -15.74 4.40
C MET A 203 -3.69 -16.42 5.34
N TYR A 204 -4.87 -16.75 4.82
CA TYR A 204 -5.88 -17.52 5.54
C TYR A 204 -5.87 -18.99 5.12
N VAL A 205 -5.84 -19.87 6.11
CA VAL A 205 -5.65 -21.32 5.93
C VAL A 205 -6.60 -22.15 6.80
N ASN A 206 -6.70 -23.43 6.50
CA ASN A 206 -7.55 -24.37 7.24
C ASN A 206 -6.73 -25.09 8.32
N PRO A 207 -6.97 -24.85 9.63
CA PRO A 207 -6.20 -25.47 10.70
C PRO A 207 -6.32 -27.00 10.74
N GLY A 208 -5.24 -27.69 11.11
CA GLY A 208 -5.21 -29.12 11.39
C GLY A 208 -5.46 -30.04 10.18
N VAL A 209 -5.51 -29.49 8.96
CA VAL A 209 -5.65 -30.23 7.70
C VAL A 209 -4.60 -29.78 6.69
N VAL A 210 -4.39 -30.59 5.65
CA VAL A 210 -3.44 -30.25 4.59
C VAL A 210 -3.98 -29.07 3.77
N ASN A 211 -3.17 -28.03 3.64
CA ASN A 211 -3.34 -26.89 2.75
C ASN A 211 -2.24 -26.93 1.68
N SER A 212 -2.46 -26.26 0.55
CA SER A 212 -1.43 -26.06 -0.47
C SER A 212 -1.03 -24.59 -0.56
N LEU A 213 0.27 -24.33 -0.67
CA LEU A 213 0.87 -23.03 -0.98
C LEU A 213 1.60 -23.15 -2.32
N ARG A 214 1.41 -22.18 -3.21
CA ARG A 214 2.21 -21.99 -4.41
C ARG A 214 2.84 -20.60 -4.38
N LEU A 215 4.15 -20.55 -4.57
CA LEU A 215 4.94 -19.34 -4.73
C LEU A 215 5.52 -19.35 -6.13
N ALA A 216 5.33 -18.28 -6.89
CA ALA A 216 5.89 -18.18 -8.24
C ALA A 216 6.46 -16.78 -8.51
N ILE A 217 7.57 -16.76 -9.23
CA ILE A 217 8.11 -15.57 -9.90
C ILE A 217 8.30 -15.89 -11.39
N ALA A 218 8.07 -14.92 -12.28
CA ALA A 218 8.25 -15.09 -13.72
C ALA A 218 8.47 -13.73 -14.40
N ASP A 219 9.23 -13.69 -15.50
CA ASP A 219 9.35 -12.46 -16.28
C ASP A 219 8.03 -12.13 -16.99
N VAL A 220 7.77 -10.86 -17.26
CA VAL A 220 6.56 -10.44 -17.99
C VAL A 220 6.89 -9.76 -19.31
N SER A 221 6.18 -10.18 -20.36
CA SER A 221 6.24 -9.64 -21.73
C SER A 221 7.53 -9.95 -22.50
N ASP A 222 8.70 -9.96 -21.87
CA ASP A 222 9.93 -10.55 -22.40
C ASP A 222 10.72 -11.31 -21.31
N SER A 223 11.96 -11.70 -21.59
CA SER A 223 12.82 -12.50 -20.71
C SER A 223 14.18 -11.80 -20.49
N ASN A 224 14.18 -10.47 -20.59
CA ASN A 224 15.35 -9.65 -20.31
C ASN A 224 15.19 -9.06 -18.90
N TYR A 225 16.32 -8.88 -18.22
CA TYR A 225 16.43 -8.43 -16.82
C TYR A 225 15.96 -9.48 -15.82
N ASP A 226 16.77 -9.70 -14.78
CA ASP A 226 16.47 -10.69 -13.76
C ASP A 226 15.74 -10.03 -12.58
N SER A 227 14.74 -10.72 -12.04
CA SER A 227 14.06 -10.38 -10.80
C SER A 227 14.16 -11.50 -9.79
N ASN A 228 14.10 -11.13 -8.51
CA ASN A 228 14.22 -12.07 -7.40
C ASN A 228 13.12 -11.86 -6.36
N LEU A 229 12.57 -12.97 -5.87
CA LEU A 229 11.73 -13.06 -4.69
C LEU A 229 12.54 -13.75 -3.59
N LEU A 230 12.92 -12.99 -2.57
CA LEU A 230 13.58 -13.50 -1.37
C LEU A 230 12.56 -13.66 -0.26
N ILE A 231 12.52 -14.82 0.39
CA ILE A 231 11.57 -15.16 1.46
C ILE A 231 12.35 -15.49 2.73
N ALA A 232 12.03 -14.83 3.83
CA ALA A 232 12.75 -15.00 5.09
C ALA A 232 12.52 -16.39 5.69
N GLY A 233 13.58 -16.95 6.26
CA GLY A 233 13.56 -18.21 6.97
C GLY A 233 12.62 -18.18 8.16
N ASN A 234 11.88 -19.27 8.38
CA ASN A 234 10.84 -19.41 9.41
C ASN A 234 9.71 -18.36 9.39
N SER A 235 9.64 -17.48 8.38
CA SER A 235 8.64 -16.41 8.33
C SER A 235 7.23 -16.90 8.00
N ILE A 236 7.12 -18.11 7.43
CA ILE A 236 5.84 -18.74 7.12
C ILE A 236 5.35 -19.50 8.35
N GLN A 237 4.65 -18.80 9.24
CA GLN A 237 4.34 -19.28 10.59
C GLN A 237 3.00 -18.75 11.13
N THR A 238 2.49 -19.38 12.20
CA THR A 238 1.18 -19.05 12.79
C THR A 238 1.22 -18.61 14.26
N ASP A 239 2.42 -18.52 14.83
CA ASP A 239 2.66 -18.29 16.27
C ASP A 239 2.73 -16.81 16.64
N LEU A 240 3.35 -15.98 15.80
CA LEU A 240 3.53 -14.54 15.99
C LEU A 240 3.11 -13.82 14.72
N ILE A 241 1.99 -13.13 14.73
CA ILE A 241 1.48 -12.45 13.54
C ILE A 241 1.32 -10.97 13.83
N ALA A 242 2.06 -10.15 13.10
CA ALA A 242 1.90 -8.71 13.09
C ALA A 242 0.75 -8.34 12.16
N MET A 243 -0.36 -7.86 12.73
CA MET A 243 -1.58 -7.56 12.00
C MET A 243 -1.54 -6.12 11.48
N SER A 244 -1.93 -5.92 10.22
CA SER A 244 -1.98 -4.58 9.62
C SER A 244 -2.82 -3.60 10.43
N ASP A 245 -2.19 -2.49 10.81
CA ASP A 245 -2.77 -1.34 11.47
C ASP A 245 -3.21 -0.28 10.49
N ASN A 246 -4.18 0.52 10.92
CA ASN A 246 -4.60 1.67 10.15
C ASN A 246 -4.87 2.88 11.02
N VAL A 247 -4.50 4.03 10.48
CA VAL A 247 -4.50 5.29 11.20
C VAL A 247 -4.91 6.44 10.30
N ASP A 248 -5.75 7.32 10.79
CA ASP A 248 -5.87 8.66 10.19
C ASP A 248 -4.78 9.54 10.74
N LEU A 249 -3.93 10.00 9.85
CA LEU A 249 -2.96 11.03 10.17
C LEU A 249 -3.26 12.29 9.39
N PHE A 250 -3.32 13.34 10.17
CA PHE A 250 -3.49 14.71 9.73
C PHE A 250 -2.11 15.21 9.25
N PRO A 251 -1.99 15.88 8.10
CA PRO A 251 -0.71 16.31 7.53
C PRO A 251 0.30 16.98 8.46
N ASP A 252 -0.04 18.00 9.25
CA ASP A 252 0.86 18.53 10.31
C ASP A 252 0.54 17.99 11.72
N GLY A 253 -0.13 16.85 11.80
CA GLY A 253 -0.73 16.30 13.01
C GLY A 253 0.13 15.22 13.61
N GLU A 254 -0.11 14.93 14.89
CA GLU A 254 0.53 13.84 15.61
C GLU A 254 -0.55 12.87 16.10
N ARG A 255 -0.29 11.56 15.98
CA ARG A 255 -1.18 10.52 16.51
C ARG A 255 -0.37 9.42 17.17
N GLU A 256 -0.77 9.07 18.39
CA GLU A 256 -0.29 7.87 19.06
C GLU A 256 -1.11 6.65 18.58
N ILE A 257 -0.42 5.57 18.24
CA ILE A 257 -1.02 4.30 17.80
C ILE A 257 -0.41 3.12 18.55
N ASP A 258 -1.27 2.22 19.02
CA ASP A 258 -0.89 0.96 19.64
C ASP A 258 -0.95 -0.15 18.59
N VAL A 259 0.18 -0.35 17.90
CA VAL A 259 0.31 -1.36 16.84
C VAL A 259 0.39 -2.78 17.36
N LEU A 260 0.67 -2.98 18.66
CA LEU A 260 0.74 -4.31 19.26
C LEU A 260 -0.63 -4.81 19.71
N GLY A 261 -1.65 -3.95 19.71
CA GLY A 261 -2.95 -4.23 20.31
C GLY A 261 -3.80 -5.24 19.54
N ASN A 262 -3.52 -5.44 18.25
CA ASN A 262 -4.20 -6.35 17.33
C ASN A 262 -3.35 -7.58 16.93
N ASP A 263 -2.10 -7.66 17.37
CA ASP A 263 -1.16 -8.72 17.02
C ASP A 263 -1.47 -10.06 17.72
N ILE A 264 -1.09 -11.16 17.07
CA ILE A 264 -1.20 -12.51 17.62
C ILE A 264 0.15 -12.93 18.18
N ASN A 265 0.19 -13.45 19.41
CA ASN A 265 1.40 -13.95 20.05
C ASN A 265 1.14 -15.25 20.83
N ASP A 266 0.84 -16.31 20.10
CA ASP A 266 0.56 -17.65 20.63
C ASP A 266 1.84 -18.36 21.10
N GLY A 267 3.00 -17.99 20.54
CA GLY A 267 4.32 -18.50 20.95
C GLY A 267 4.77 -18.05 22.35
N GLY A 268 4.08 -17.07 22.95
CA GLY A 268 4.43 -16.49 24.25
C GLY A 268 5.56 -15.45 24.17
N GLY A 269 6.11 -15.07 25.33
CA GLY A 269 7.08 -13.98 25.40
C GLY A 269 6.43 -12.59 25.42
N THR A 270 7.26 -11.56 25.60
CA THR A 270 6.80 -10.17 25.60
C THR A 270 7.03 -9.58 24.22
N LEU A 271 5.98 -9.05 23.60
CA LEU A 271 6.10 -8.34 22.33
C LEU A 271 6.92 -7.07 22.50
N THR A 272 7.88 -6.88 21.60
CA THR A 272 8.70 -5.68 21.49
C THR A 272 8.83 -5.29 20.03
N ILE A 273 8.92 -3.98 19.78
CA ILE A 273 9.18 -3.45 18.44
C ILE A 273 10.69 -3.28 18.29
N THR A 274 11.25 -3.78 17.20
CA THR A 274 12.70 -3.75 16.94
C THR A 274 13.05 -2.88 15.75
N HIS A 275 12.15 -2.71 14.78
CA HIS A 275 12.38 -1.92 13.58
C HIS A 275 11.16 -1.09 13.19
N ILE A 276 11.41 0.06 12.58
CA ILE A 276 10.43 0.86 11.84
C ILE A 276 10.97 1.05 10.42
N ASN A 277 10.20 0.64 9.42
CA ASN A 277 10.51 0.77 8.00
C ASN A 277 11.89 0.20 7.63
N GLY A 278 12.22 -0.98 8.19
CA GLY A 278 13.51 -1.65 8.03
C GLY A 278 14.67 -1.07 8.86
N ALA A 279 14.51 0.08 9.52
CA ALA A 279 15.53 0.67 10.36
C ALA A 279 15.39 0.22 11.82
N ALA A 280 16.49 -0.24 12.42
CA ALA A 280 16.53 -0.66 13.82
C ALA A 280 16.22 0.52 14.76
N VAL A 281 15.38 0.30 15.76
CA VAL A 281 14.93 1.33 16.72
C VAL A 281 14.89 0.81 18.15
N SER A 282 15.03 1.74 19.09
CA SER A 282 14.76 1.56 20.51
C SER A 282 13.76 2.62 20.99
N ALA A 283 13.18 2.41 22.17
CA ALA A 283 12.27 3.39 22.76
C ALA A 283 12.93 4.77 22.89
N GLY A 284 12.27 5.78 22.31
CA GLY A 284 12.74 7.16 22.19
C GLY A 284 13.25 7.52 20.79
N ASP A 285 13.61 6.54 19.97
CA ASP A 285 14.11 6.77 18.62
C ASP A 285 13.00 7.20 17.66
N THR A 286 13.37 7.99 16.66
CA THR A 286 12.46 8.52 15.63
C THR A 286 13.03 8.23 14.25
N ILE A 287 12.22 7.64 13.38
CA ILE A 287 12.53 7.42 11.96
C ILE A 287 11.78 8.45 11.13
N THR A 288 12.46 9.06 10.16
CA THR A 288 11.83 9.86 9.11
C THR A 288 11.61 8.97 7.89
N LEU A 289 10.35 8.83 7.47
CA LEU A 289 9.97 8.08 6.28
C LEU A 289 10.44 8.83 5.01
N PRO A 290 10.68 8.12 3.89
CA PRO A 290 11.02 8.75 2.61
C PRO A 290 10.05 9.84 2.14
N THR A 291 8.76 9.67 2.43
CA THR A 291 7.71 10.68 2.20
C THR A 291 7.90 11.97 3.02
N GLY A 292 8.49 11.87 4.22
CA GLY A 292 8.80 13.02 5.09
C GLY A 292 8.21 12.92 6.50
N GLN A 293 7.17 12.09 6.70
CA GLN A 293 6.56 11.89 8.01
C GLN A 293 7.55 11.25 8.99
N THR A 294 7.34 11.44 10.30
CA THR A 294 8.19 10.86 11.33
C THR A 294 7.42 9.88 12.22
N VAL A 295 8.08 8.80 12.61
CA VAL A 295 7.54 7.75 13.48
C VAL A 295 8.48 7.57 14.65
N ARG A 296 8.00 7.87 15.87
CA ARG A 296 8.74 7.66 17.12
C ARG A 296 8.23 6.45 17.86
N LEU A 297 9.13 5.56 18.30
CA LEU A 297 8.80 4.48 19.22
C LEU A 297 8.76 5.01 20.66
N ASN A 298 7.59 4.96 21.31
CA ASN A 298 7.42 5.41 22.68
C ASN A 298 7.82 4.33 23.70
N ALA A 299 8.14 4.74 24.93
CA ALA A 299 8.55 3.83 26.00
C ALA A 299 7.44 2.84 26.46
N ASN A 300 6.18 3.12 26.12
CA ASN A 300 5.04 2.25 26.37
C ASN A 300 4.78 1.22 25.25
N GLY A 301 5.61 1.18 24.19
CA GLY A 301 5.44 0.27 23.06
C GLY A 301 4.49 0.77 21.96
N THR A 302 4.00 2.01 22.05
CA THR A 302 3.19 2.65 21.00
C THR A 302 4.08 3.41 20.02
N PHE A 303 3.56 3.73 18.84
CA PHE A 303 4.17 4.74 17.98
C PHE A 303 3.51 6.09 18.15
N THR A 304 4.31 7.14 18.10
CA THR A 304 3.87 8.49 17.76
C THR A 304 4.19 8.70 16.29
N VAL A 305 3.16 8.86 15.45
CA VAL A 305 3.31 9.22 14.03
C VAL A 305 3.01 10.70 13.88
N THR A 306 3.93 11.45 13.27
CA THR A 306 3.81 12.89 13.01
C THR A 306 3.89 13.13 11.53
N GLY A 307 2.89 13.80 10.98
CA GLY A 307 2.87 14.15 9.57
C GLY A 307 3.86 15.28 9.25
N ASP A 308 4.14 15.47 7.97
CA ASP A 308 5.11 16.41 7.41
C ASP A 308 4.49 17.65 6.74
N GLY A 309 3.17 17.75 6.80
CA GLY A 309 2.35 18.78 6.17
C GLY A 309 1.83 18.38 4.80
N ASP A 310 2.29 17.28 4.20
CA ASP A 310 1.74 16.82 2.94
C ASP A 310 0.48 15.97 3.16
N VAL A 311 -0.59 16.28 2.41
CA VAL A 311 -1.79 15.44 2.42
C VAL A 311 -1.62 14.27 1.48
N GLU A 312 -1.32 13.11 2.02
CA GLU A 312 -1.16 11.90 1.23
C GLU A 312 -1.55 10.69 2.04
N ASN A 313 -1.87 9.62 1.32
CA ASN A 313 -1.87 8.31 1.93
C ASN A 313 -0.43 7.84 1.94
N PHE A 314 0.04 7.38 3.08
CA PHE A 314 1.36 6.80 3.21
C PHE A 314 1.26 5.53 4.04
N ASN A 315 2.31 4.73 3.98
CA ASN A 315 2.42 3.50 4.75
C ASN A 315 3.85 3.34 5.22
N PHE A 316 4.04 2.47 6.22
CA PHE A 316 5.35 2.03 6.68
C PHE A 316 5.22 0.66 7.32
N THR A 317 6.33 -0.05 7.44
CA THR A 317 6.38 -1.33 8.16
C THR A 317 6.92 -1.16 9.58
N TYR A 318 6.63 -2.14 10.44
CA TYR A 318 7.31 -2.30 11.71
C TYR A 318 7.63 -3.78 11.94
N THR A 319 8.66 -4.07 12.72
CA THR A 319 9.02 -5.45 13.10
C THR A 319 8.74 -5.67 14.57
N ILE A 320 7.99 -6.72 14.87
CA ILE A 320 7.76 -7.22 16.22
C ILE A 320 8.64 -8.45 16.50
N ASP A 321 9.02 -8.60 17.76
CA ASP A 321 9.86 -9.68 18.26
C ASP A 321 9.33 -10.11 19.63
N ASN A 322 9.15 -11.43 19.83
CA ASN A 322 8.72 -12.01 21.11
C ASN A 322 9.84 -12.81 21.84
N GLY A 323 11.06 -12.78 21.32
CA GLY A 323 12.25 -13.49 21.75
C GLY A 323 12.41 -14.88 21.12
N ILE A 324 11.46 -15.31 20.29
CA ILE A 324 11.42 -16.61 19.62
C ILE A 324 11.28 -16.43 18.11
N ASN A 325 10.27 -15.67 17.70
CA ASN A 325 9.94 -15.35 16.33
C ASN A 325 9.97 -13.83 16.13
N THR A 326 10.08 -13.42 14.88
CA THR A 326 9.86 -12.05 14.43
C THR A 326 8.77 -12.00 13.38
N ASP A 327 7.98 -10.94 13.37
CA ASP A 327 7.07 -10.66 12.27
C ASP A 327 7.07 -9.20 11.84
N VAL A 328 6.70 -8.95 10.59
CA VAL A 328 6.60 -7.61 10.02
C VAL A 328 5.13 -7.26 9.85
N GLY A 329 4.71 -6.12 10.39
CA GLY A 329 3.37 -5.55 10.23
C GLY A 329 3.37 -4.28 9.40
N PHE A 330 2.20 -3.88 8.92
CA PHE A 330 2.01 -2.63 8.18
C PHE A 330 1.23 -1.63 9.00
N VAL A 331 1.55 -0.35 8.85
CA VAL A 331 0.66 0.76 9.21
C VAL A 331 0.25 1.49 7.93
N ASN A 332 -1.04 1.60 7.67
CA ASN A 332 -1.59 2.42 6.60
C ASN A 332 -2.16 3.72 7.16
N ALA A 333 -1.70 4.86 6.65
CA ALA A 333 -2.14 6.19 7.06
C ALA A 333 -2.95 6.91 5.98
N THR A 334 -4.11 7.50 6.34
CA THR A 334 -5.04 8.15 5.39
C THR A 334 -5.42 9.60 5.71
N GLY A 335 -5.60 10.41 4.66
CA GLY A 335 -6.21 11.75 4.73
C GLY A 335 -7.64 11.78 4.16
N VAL A 336 -8.64 12.17 4.98
CA VAL A 336 -10.07 12.09 4.62
C VAL A 336 -10.62 13.42 4.04
N PRO A 337 -11.42 13.43 2.95
CA PRO A 337 -12.07 14.63 2.42
C PRO A 337 -13.31 15.08 3.23
N CYS A 338 -13.49 16.39 3.46
CA CYS A 338 -14.58 16.93 4.30
C CYS A 338 -15.05 18.36 3.92
N PHE A 339 -16.32 18.68 4.20
CA PHE A 339 -16.88 20.04 4.14
C PHE A 339 -16.60 20.81 5.43
N VAL A 340 -16.58 22.15 5.42
CA VAL A 340 -16.57 22.93 6.67
C VAL A 340 -17.99 23.16 7.20
N ALA A 341 -18.21 23.07 8.51
CA ALA A 341 -19.50 23.36 9.13
C ALA A 341 -19.99 24.77 8.79
N GLY A 342 -21.29 24.90 8.57
CA GLY A 342 -21.95 26.08 8.01
C GLY A 342 -22.07 26.04 6.49
N THR A 343 -21.30 25.17 5.79
CA THR A 343 -21.43 24.98 4.33
C THR A 343 -22.85 24.57 3.98
N LEU A 344 -23.52 25.37 3.17
CA LEU A 344 -24.88 25.12 2.72
C LEU A 344 -24.89 24.08 1.61
N ILE A 345 -25.60 22.98 1.85
CA ILE A 345 -25.80 21.87 0.93
C ILE A 345 -27.22 21.96 0.35
N ALA A 346 -27.34 21.85 -0.98
CA ALA A 346 -28.63 21.94 -1.64
C ALA A 346 -29.52 20.73 -1.33
N THR A 347 -30.74 20.98 -0.85
CA THR A 347 -31.79 19.97 -0.64
C THR A 347 -33.05 20.36 -1.42
N PRO A 348 -34.00 19.44 -1.67
CA PRO A 348 -35.24 19.76 -2.39
C PRO A 348 -36.03 20.93 -1.79
N ASP A 349 -35.99 21.09 -0.46
CA ASP A 349 -36.74 22.11 0.27
C ASP A 349 -35.93 23.39 0.53
N GLY A 350 -34.76 23.51 -0.08
CA GLY A 350 -33.83 24.64 0.08
C GLY A 350 -32.47 24.20 0.60
N GLU A 351 -31.54 25.14 0.71
CA GLU A 351 -30.19 24.81 1.17
C GLU A 351 -30.13 24.70 2.69
N ARG A 352 -29.39 23.71 3.20
CA ARG A 352 -29.22 23.43 4.63
C ARG A 352 -27.75 23.30 5.00
N PRO A 353 -27.30 23.79 6.17
CA PRO A 353 -25.93 23.57 6.62
C PRO A 353 -25.58 22.08 6.71
N ALA A 354 -24.38 21.70 6.27
CA ALA A 354 -23.93 20.31 6.20
C ALA A 354 -24.06 19.58 7.55
N GLU A 355 -23.68 20.22 8.65
CA GLU A 355 -23.78 19.70 10.01
C GLU A 355 -25.22 19.53 10.50
N SER A 356 -26.21 20.13 9.82
CA SER A 356 -27.63 20.02 10.18
C SER A 356 -28.35 18.86 9.49
N LEU A 357 -27.75 18.27 8.44
CA LEU A 357 -28.34 17.17 7.68
C LEU A 357 -28.30 15.86 8.48
N GLN A 358 -29.37 15.11 8.51
CA GLN A 358 -29.47 13.83 9.24
C GLN A 358 -29.61 12.68 8.24
N PRO A 359 -29.22 11.44 8.62
CA PRO A 359 -29.56 10.26 7.84
C PRO A 359 -31.05 10.23 7.47
N GLY A 360 -31.34 9.96 6.20
CA GLY A 360 -32.66 9.99 5.58
C GLY A 360 -33.04 11.32 4.93
N ASP A 361 -32.36 12.43 5.24
CA ASP A 361 -32.58 13.71 4.54
C ASP A 361 -32.21 13.59 3.06
N LEU A 362 -33.04 14.14 2.17
CA LEU A 362 -32.74 14.16 0.74
C LEU A 362 -31.79 15.31 0.40
N VAL A 363 -30.68 15.00 -0.26
CA VAL A 363 -29.72 15.98 -0.79
C VAL A 363 -29.80 15.97 -2.31
N LEU A 364 -29.81 17.14 -2.93
CA LEU A 364 -29.77 17.25 -4.38
C LEU A 364 -28.40 16.79 -4.89
N THR A 365 -28.41 15.76 -5.74
CA THR A 365 -27.21 15.29 -6.43
C THR A 365 -27.31 15.58 -7.91
N LYS A 366 -26.14 15.61 -8.55
CA LYS A 366 -26.01 15.97 -9.96
C LYS A 366 -26.67 14.96 -10.89
N ASP A 367 -26.41 13.68 -10.68
CA ASP A 367 -26.70 12.63 -11.66
C ASP A 367 -28.00 11.88 -11.35
N ASP A 368 -28.29 11.66 -10.06
CA ASP A 368 -29.36 10.77 -9.63
C ASP A 368 -30.57 11.52 -9.01
N GLY A 369 -30.60 12.84 -9.12
CA GLY A 369 -31.63 13.67 -8.47
C GLY A 369 -31.49 13.71 -6.94
N PRO A 370 -32.56 13.96 -6.17
CA PRO A 370 -32.46 13.95 -4.71
C PRO A 370 -32.17 12.54 -4.16
N GLN A 371 -31.06 12.38 -3.46
CA GLN A 371 -30.62 11.11 -2.86
C GLN A 371 -30.67 11.17 -1.32
N PRO A 372 -31.09 10.09 -0.64
CA PRO A 372 -31.11 10.05 0.81
C PRO A 372 -29.68 9.99 1.37
N LEU A 373 -29.37 10.92 2.26
CA LEU A 373 -28.16 10.86 3.06
C LEU A 373 -28.20 9.60 3.93
N ARG A 374 -27.14 8.82 3.94
CA ARG A 374 -27.08 7.58 4.70
C ARG A 374 -26.34 7.77 6.01
N TRP A 375 -25.29 8.59 5.99
CA TRP A 375 -24.51 8.87 7.18
C TRP A 375 -23.89 10.27 7.14
N ARG A 376 -23.67 10.85 8.33
CA ARG A 376 -22.98 12.13 8.53
C ARG A 376 -22.01 12.06 9.72
N GLY A 377 -20.73 12.26 9.44
CA GLY A 377 -19.69 12.43 10.48
C GLY A 377 -19.26 13.88 10.64
N THR A 378 -18.78 14.25 11.83
CA THR A 378 -18.24 15.59 12.11
C THR A 378 -17.00 15.53 12.99
N ARG A 379 -16.01 16.41 12.77
CA ARG A 379 -14.80 16.53 13.60
C ARG A 379 -14.29 17.97 13.64
N THR A 380 -13.85 18.46 14.79
CA THR A 380 -13.28 19.82 14.93
C THR A 380 -11.76 19.76 15.13
N VAL A 381 -11.02 20.59 14.41
CA VAL A 381 -9.56 20.68 14.44
C VAL A 381 -9.09 22.14 14.37
N PRO A 382 -7.89 22.49 14.86
CA PRO A 382 -7.30 23.81 14.61
C PRO A 382 -7.07 24.05 13.11
N ALA A 383 -7.40 25.25 12.62
CA ALA A 383 -7.23 25.67 11.23
C ALA A 383 -5.83 26.23 10.99
N GLU A 384 -4.79 25.42 11.18
CA GLU A 384 -3.39 25.83 11.02
C GLU A 384 -2.74 25.12 9.82
N ALA A 385 -1.68 25.73 9.25
CA ALA A 385 -0.85 25.17 8.18
C ALA A 385 -1.62 24.42 7.07
N GLU A 386 -1.54 23.09 6.99
CA GLU A 386 -2.14 22.24 5.96
C GLU A 386 -3.54 21.73 6.35
N PHE A 387 -3.99 22.01 7.58
CA PHE A 387 -5.38 21.82 8.04
C PHE A 387 -6.30 22.97 7.76
N ALA A 388 -5.73 24.14 7.47
CA ALA A 388 -6.49 25.32 7.17
C ALA A 388 -7.36 25.08 5.92
N PRO A 389 -8.67 25.34 6.00
CA PRO A 389 -9.57 25.06 4.89
C PRO A 389 -9.17 25.84 3.64
N ILE A 390 -9.43 25.23 2.49
CA ILE A 390 -9.28 25.90 1.21
C ILE A 390 -10.52 26.74 0.95
N HIS A 391 -10.32 28.05 0.89
CA HIS A 391 -11.33 29.01 0.47
C HIS A 391 -11.34 29.12 -1.04
N ILE A 392 -12.43 28.66 -1.63
CA ILE A 392 -12.75 28.90 -3.03
C ILE A 392 -13.65 30.13 -3.06
N ARG A 393 -13.12 31.23 -3.61
CA ARG A 393 -13.86 32.48 -3.75
C ARG A 393 -15.10 32.25 -4.60
N SER A 394 -16.20 32.90 -4.24
CA SER A 394 -17.43 32.94 -5.04
C SER A 394 -17.13 33.15 -6.53
N ASN A 395 -17.84 32.40 -7.35
CA ASN A 395 -17.77 32.45 -8.81
C ASN A 395 -16.45 32.01 -9.46
N THR A 396 -15.57 31.30 -8.76
CA THR A 396 -14.28 30.84 -9.32
C THR A 396 -14.46 29.72 -10.35
N PHE A 397 -15.38 28.78 -10.10
CA PHE A 397 -15.61 27.60 -10.93
C PHE A 397 -17.06 27.50 -11.43
N GLY A 398 -17.66 28.64 -11.79
CA GLY A 398 -19.09 28.74 -12.12
C GLY A 398 -19.87 29.47 -11.03
N THR A 399 -21.20 29.58 -11.12
CA THR A 399 -21.97 30.38 -10.16
C THR A 399 -22.08 29.69 -8.80
N HIS A 400 -21.42 30.22 -7.79
CA HIS A 400 -21.45 29.70 -6.40
C HIS A 400 -21.06 30.78 -5.39
N ARG A 401 -21.42 30.60 -4.11
CA ARG A 401 -20.99 31.45 -2.99
C ARG A 401 -19.57 31.08 -2.52
N ASP A 402 -19.03 31.85 -1.58
CA ASP A 402 -17.74 31.49 -0.97
C ASP A 402 -17.85 30.12 -0.29
N LEU A 403 -16.90 29.23 -0.59
CA LEU A 403 -16.90 27.86 -0.09
C LEU A 403 -15.60 27.56 0.64
N LEU A 404 -15.70 26.92 1.82
CA LEU A 404 -14.58 26.38 2.58
C LEU A 404 -14.70 24.86 2.63
N VAL A 405 -13.64 24.18 2.21
CA VAL A 405 -13.55 22.71 2.21
C VAL A 405 -12.18 22.27 2.71
N SER A 406 -12.08 21.00 3.10
CA SER A 406 -10.78 20.42 3.42
C SER A 406 -9.89 20.38 2.16
N PRO A 407 -8.55 20.38 2.31
CA PRO A 407 -7.62 20.42 1.17
C PRO A 407 -7.81 19.30 0.13
N LEU A 408 -8.19 18.10 0.56
CA LEU A 408 -8.42 16.95 -0.33
C LEU A 408 -9.82 16.87 -0.91
N HIS A 409 -10.76 17.69 -0.42
CA HIS A 409 -12.11 17.70 -0.93
C HIS A 409 -12.11 18.04 -2.42
N ARG A 410 -12.69 17.18 -3.25
CA ARG A 410 -12.63 17.37 -4.70
C ARG A 410 -13.77 18.22 -5.23
N VAL A 411 -13.40 19.10 -6.14
CA VAL A 411 -14.30 19.98 -6.89
C VAL A 411 -14.45 19.41 -8.29
N LEU A 412 -15.68 19.40 -8.80
CA LEU A 412 -15.95 19.00 -10.18
C LEU A 412 -15.48 20.10 -11.13
N ILE A 413 -14.52 19.79 -11.98
CA ILE A 413 -14.00 20.67 -13.01
C ILE A 413 -14.53 20.20 -14.36
N ARG A 414 -15.27 21.10 -15.04
CA ARG A 414 -15.64 20.94 -16.44
C ARG A 414 -14.70 21.72 -17.32
N ASP A 415 -14.01 21.04 -18.22
CA ASP A 415 -13.13 21.72 -19.18
C ASP A 415 -12.92 20.90 -20.45
N ASN A 416 -12.87 21.58 -21.60
CA ASN A 416 -12.51 20.95 -22.86
C ASN A 416 -11.07 20.39 -22.83
N LEU A 417 -10.18 20.99 -22.03
CA LEU A 417 -8.84 20.47 -21.78
C LEU A 417 -8.87 19.16 -20.97
N ALA A 418 -9.86 18.97 -20.10
CA ALA A 418 -9.99 17.70 -19.38
C ALA A 418 -10.37 16.57 -20.35
N GLU A 419 -11.24 16.84 -21.32
CA GLU A 419 -11.58 15.89 -22.38
C GLU A 419 -10.36 15.55 -23.25
N LEU A 420 -9.59 16.57 -23.63
CA LEU A 420 -8.39 16.40 -24.45
C LEU A 420 -7.27 15.61 -23.73
N LEU A 421 -7.05 15.88 -22.44
CA LEU A 421 -5.94 15.32 -21.67
C LEU A 421 -6.28 13.97 -21.03
N PHE A 422 -7.53 13.75 -20.64
CA PHE A 422 -7.94 12.61 -19.82
C PHE A 422 -9.07 11.78 -20.41
N GLY A 423 -9.61 12.17 -21.57
CA GLY A 423 -10.74 11.50 -22.23
C GLY A 423 -12.09 11.74 -21.56
N GLU A 424 -12.16 12.63 -20.57
CA GLU A 424 -13.35 12.87 -19.74
C GLU A 424 -13.68 14.36 -19.68
N ALA A 425 -14.93 14.73 -20.00
CA ALA A 425 -15.37 16.13 -20.00
C ALA A 425 -15.52 16.72 -18.59
N GLU A 426 -15.65 15.86 -17.57
CA GLU A 426 -15.77 16.25 -16.17
C GLU A 426 -14.81 15.42 -15.32
N VAL A 427 -14.01 16.09 -14.50
CA VAL A 427 -13.01 15.45 -13.63
C VAL A 427 -13.08 16.04 -12.22
N LEU A 428 -12.78 15.23 -11.22
CA LEU A 428 -12.70 15.65 -9.82
C LEU A 428 -11.25 16.00 -9.46
N VAL A 429 -11.04 17.22 -8.94
CA VAL A 429 -9.72 17.74 -8.58
C VAL A 429 -9.71 18.20 -7.13
N ALA A 430 -8.70 17.79 -6.35
CA ALA A 430 -8.59 18.19 -4.96
C ALA A 430 -8.44 19.72 -4.81
N ALA A 431 -9.12 20.31 -3.83
CA ALA A 431 -9.15 21.76 -3.63
C ALA A 431 -7.76 22.37 -3.45
N ARG A 432 -6.82 21.67 -2.78
CA ARG A 432 -5.42 22.12 -2.63
C ARG A 432 -4.69 22.24 -3.97
N ASP A 433 -4.96 21.32 -4.89
CA ASP A 433 -4.29 21.28 -6.20
C ASP A 433 -4.82 22.40 -7.10
N LEU A 434 -5.92 23.05 -6.70
CA LEU A 434 -6.48 24.24 -7.34
C LEU A 434 -5.96 25.56 -6.76
N VAL A 435 -5.19 25.53 -5.65
CA VAL A 435 -4.69 26.74 -4.97
C VAL A 435 -3.83 27.58 -5.90
N ASN A 436 -4.17 28.85 -6.01
CA ASN A 436 -3.55 29.78 -6.96
C ASN A 436 -3.23 31.15 -6.34
N ASP A 437 -3.29 31.25 -5.01
CA ASP A 437 -3.06 32.44 -4.19
C ASP A 437 -3.92 33.67 -4.57
N ARG A 438 -4.95 33.45 -5.39
CA ARG A 438 -5.88 34.49 -5.83
C ARG A 438 -7.30 34.08 -5.50
N SER A 439 -7.93 33.25 -6.33
CA SER A 439 -9.33 32.85 -6.23
C SER A 439 -9.52 31.58 -5.43
N VAL A 440 -8.47 30.76 -5.30
CA VAL A 440 -8.43 29.60 -4.42
C VAL A 440 -7.25 29.82 -3.48
N THR A 441 -7.54 29.98 -2.19
CA THR A 441 -6.58 30.38 -1.16
C THR A 441 -6.79 29.59 0.11
N ARG A 442 -5.74 29.37 0.89
CA ARG A 442 -5.87 28.74 2.20
C ARG A 442 -6.25 29.74 3.29
N ARG A 443 -7.08 29.34 4.26
CA ARG A 443 -7.56 30.18 5.37
C ARG A 443 -7.11 29.66 6.73
N THR A 444 -6.04 30.24 7.26
CA THR A 444 -5.52 29.90 8.59
C THR A 444 -6.19 30.70 9.71
N GLY A 445 -6.23 30.11 10.91
CA GLY A 445 -6.64 30.74 12.18
C GLY A 445 -7.94 30.19 12.77
N GLY A 446 -7.93 29.96 14.09
CA GLY A 446 -9.07 29.46 14.86
C GLY A 446 -9.24 27.94 14.76
N ASP A 447 -10.42 27.44 15.15
CA ASP A 447 -10.81 26.04 14.97
C ASP A 447 -11.80 25.93 13.79
N VAL A 448 -11.72 24.82 13.06
CA VAL A 448 -12.60 24.46 11.94
C VAL A 448 -13.26 23.11 12.22
N THR A 449 -14.59 23.06 12.08
CA THR A 449 -15.34 21.80 12.13
C THR A 449 -15.53 21.27 10.71
N TYR A 450 -15.08 20.05 10.47
CA TYR A 450 -15.24 19.30 9.23
C TYR A 450 -16.43 18.35 9.30
N VAL A 451 -17.14 18.17 8.19
CA VAL A 451 -18.37 17.37 8.04
C VAL A 451 -18.23 16.43 6.84
N HIS A 452 -18.63 15.16 7.00
CA HIS A 452 -18.64 14.14 5.95
C HIS A 452 -20.08 13.75 5.62
N LEU A 453 -20.38 13.51 4.34
CA LEU A 453 -21.71 13.11 3.87
C LEU A 453 -21.60 11.86 3.01
N LEU A 454 -22.26 10.78 3.40
CA LEU A 454 -22.22 9.48 2.71
C LEU A 454 -23.60 9.09 2.16
N PHE A 455 -23.63 8.54 0.94
CA PHE A 455 -24.84 8.14 0.20
C PHE A 455 -24.74 6.66 -0.21
N ASP A 456 -25.71 6.14 -0.98
CA ASP A 456 -25.66 4.77 -1.53
C ASP A 456 -24.60 4.58 -2.62
N ARG A 457 -24.17 5.68 -3.24
CA ARG A 457 -23.13 5.74 -4.28
C ARG A 457 -22.34 7.01 -4.07
N HIS A 458 -21.13 7.09 -4.62
CA HIS A 458 -20.43 8.36 -4.64
C HIS A 458 -21.25 9.37 -5.44
N GLN A 459 -21.56 10.52 -4.85
CA GLN A 459 -22.40 11.54 -5.46
C GLN A 459 -21.60 12.82 -5.69
N VAL A 460 -21.94 13.54 -6.74
CA VAL A 460 -21.61 14.97 -6.84
C VAL A 460 -22.78 15.75 -6.26
N VAL A 461 -22.51 16.53 -5.22
CA VAL A 461 -23.48 17.38 -4.52
C VAL A 461 -23.24 18.86 -4.82
N PHE A 462 -24.20 19.71 -4.45
CA PHE A 462 -24.06 21.16 -4.59
C PHE A 462 -23.79 21.79 -3.21
N SER A 463 -22.53 22.16 -2.96
CA SER A 463 -22.08 22.86 -1.76
C SER A 463 -21.87 24.35 -2.06
N GLU A 464 -22.62 25.22 -1.42
CA GLU A 464 -22.64 26.67 -1.71
C GLU A 464 -22.96 27.00 -3.18
N GLY A 465 -23.64 26.07 -3.87
CA GLY A 465 -23.93 26.12 -5.30
C GLY A 465 -22.81 25.56 -6.20
N LEU A 466 -21.65 25.21 -5.65
CA LEU A 466 -20.56 24.58 -6.39
C LEU A 466 -20.69 23.04 -6.39
N GLU A 467 -20.40 22.41 -7.51
CA GLU A 467 -20.39 20.95 -7.66
C GLU A 467 -19.14 20.35 -7.02
N THR A 468 -19.34 19.55 -5.97
CA THR A 468 -18.28 18.95 -5.15
C THR A 468 -18.62 17.49 -4.82
N GLU A 469 -17.62 16.73 -4.39
CA GLU A 469 -17.80 15.32 -4.10
C GLU A 469 -18.47 15.04 -2.75
N SER A 470 -19.23 13.96 -2.64
CA SER A 470 -19.61 13.38 -1.35
C SER A 470 -18.44 12.57 -0.78
N PHE A 471 -18.57 12.07 0.45
CA PHE A 471 -17.62 11.08 0.94
C PHE A 471 -17.67 9.84 0.04
N LEU A 472 -16.52 9.44 -0.49
CA LEU A 472 -16.31 8.18 -1.21
C LEU A 472 -15.66 7.20 -0.24
N PRO A 473 -16.38 6.18 0.22
CA PRO A 473 -15.77 5.08 0.93
C PRO A 473 -14.76 4.37 0.03
N GLY A 474 -13.50 4.31 0.46
CA GLY A 474 -12.52 3.37 -0.10
C GLY A 474 -12.36 2.12 0.76
N PRO A 475 -11.49 1.17 0.36
CA PRO A 475 -11.04 0.04 1.19
C PRO A 475 -10.60 0.44 2.60
N GLN A 476 -10.29 1.72 2.78
CA GLN A 476 -9.81 2.34 4.00
C GLN A 476 -10.94 2.94 4.88
N THR A 477 -12.22 2.79 4.55
CA THR A 477 -13.31 3.44 5.32
C THR A 477 -13.55 2.80 6.69
N LYS A 478 -13.30 1.49 6.82
CA LYS A 478 -13.23 0.78 8.11
C LYS A 478 -12.02 1.22 8.95
N ARG A 479 -11.04 1.82 8.29
CA ARG A 479 -9.68 2.09 8.77
C ARG A 479 -9.49 3.58 9.14
N SER A 480 -10.40 4.45 8.68
CA SER A 480 -10.37 5.92 8.85
C SER A 480 -11.39 6.50 9.84
N PHE A 481 -12.17 5.66 10.52
CA PHE A 481 -13.16 6.08 11.51
C PHE A 481 -13.09 5.18 12.75
N GLU A 482 -13.47 5.71 13.91
CA GLU A 482 -13.59 4.93 15.14
C GLU A 482 -14.53 3.72 14.92
N GLN A 483 -14.24 2.57 15.56
CA GLN A 483 -14.95 1.29 15.36
C GLN A 483 -16.48 1.42 15.45
N GLU A 484 -17.00 2.34 16.26
CA GLU A 484 -18.44 2.60 16.40
C GLU A 484 -19.06 3.22 15.14
N ILE A 485 -18.36 4.13 14.48
CA ILE A 485 -18.77 4.79 13.22
C ILE A 485 -18.72 3.79 12.06
N VAL A 486 -17.68 2.96 12.03
CA VAL A 486 -17.52 1.88 11.06
C VAL A 486 -18.65 0.86 11.20
N ASN A 487 -18.95 0.43 12.43
CA ASN A 487 -20.06 -0.49 12.70
C ASN A 487 -21.41 0.11 12.29
N GLU A 488 -21.60 1.42 12.47
CA GLU A 488 -22.80 2.14 12.01
C GLU A 488 -22.89 2.15 10.47
N ILE A 489 -21.79 2.48 9.77
CA ILE A 489 -21.73 2.48 8.30
C ILE A 489 -21.98 1.07 7.74
N CYS A 490 -21.36 0.03 8.31
CA CYS A 490 -21.56 -1.37 7.89
C CYS A 490 -22.96 -1.90 8.22
N ALA A 491 -23.61 -1.40 9.29
CA ALA A 491 -25.00 -1.74 9.58
C ALA A 491 -25.98 -1.08 8.60
N LEU A 492 -25.66 0.13 8.12
CA LEU A 492 -26.44 0.86 7.13
C LEU A 492 -26.24 0.33 5.70
N PHE A 493 -25.05 -0.21 5.41
CA PHE A 493 -24.66 -0.78 4.13
C PHE A 493 -24.06 -2.17 4.29
N PRO A 494 -24.90 -3.20 4.48
CA PRO A 494 -24.42 -4.56 4.73
C PRO A 494 -23.72 -5.19 3.53
N GLU A 495 -23.91 -4.65 2.32
CA GLU A 495 -23.19 -5.04 1.10
C GLU A 495 -21.78 -4.44 0.97
N ILE A 496 -21.42 -3.43 1.77
CA ILE A 496 -20.05 -2.91 1.80
C ILE A 496 -19.21 -3.94 2.57
N ASP A 497 -18.30 -4.59 1.86
CA ASP A 497 -17.19 -5.30 2.48
C ASP A 497 -16.30 -4.25 3.15
N PRO A 498 -16.25 -4.24 4.49
CA PRO A 498 -15.52 -3.21 5.21
C PRO A 498 -14.00 -3.36 5.07
N ASP A 499 -13.51 -4.53 4.69
CA ASP A 499 -12.07 -4.82 4.58
C ASP A 499 -11.51 -4.44 3.21
N THR A 500 -12.33 -4.57 2.16
CA THR A 500 -11.91 -4.28 0.77
C THR A 500 -12.56 -3.04 0.18
N GLY A 501 -13.58 -2.48 0.83
CA GLY A 501 -14.43 -1.42 0.27
C GLY A 501 -15.28 -1.90 -0.93
N ALA A 502 -15.18 -3.19 -1.29
CA ALA A 502 -15.96 -3.80 -2.35
C ALA A 502 -17.44 -3.78 -1.97
N GLY A 503 -18.30 -3.58 -2.97
CA GLY A 503 -19.75 -3.43 -2.76
C GLY A 503 -20.22 -1.98 -2.70
N TYR A 504 -19.32 -1.00 -2.51
CA TYR A 504 -19.65 0.40 -2.78
C TYR A 504 -19.35 0.78 -4.25
N PRO A 505 -20.25 1.50 -4.95
CA PRO A 505 -20.01 1.88 -6.34
C PRO A 505 -18.83 2.85 -6.52
N PRO A 506 -18.12 2.80 -7.67
CA PRO A 506 -16.94 3.62 -7.92
C PRO A 506 -17.26 5.12 -7.90
N ALA A 507 -16.20 5.94 -7.87
CA ALA A 507 -16.32 7.39 -7.90
C ALA A 507 -17.21 7.86 -9.08
N ALA A 508 -18.12 8.81 -8.82
CA ALA A 508 -19.00 9.39 -9.82
C ALA A 508 -18.28 9.89 -11.09
N ARG A 509 -17.03 10.34 -10.98
CA ARG A 509 -16.18 10.84 -12.07
C ARG A 509 -14.73 10.44 -11.85
N ARG A 510 -13.92 10.51 -12.90
CA ARG A 510 -12.46 10.33 -12.83
C ARG A 510 -11.86 11.36 -11.87
N THR A 511 -11.02 10.89 -10.97
CA THR A 511 -10.35 11.71 -9.98
C THR A 511 -8.90 11.92 -10.39
N LEU A 512 -8.47 13.17 -10.53
CA LEU A 512 -7.12 13.48 -10.97
C LEU A 512 -6.09 13.34 -9.84
N LYS A 513 -4.93 12.77 -10.16
CA LYS A 513 -3.72 12.83 -9.33
C LYS A 513 -3.12 14.25 -9.38
N ARG A 514 -2.28 14.60 -8.40
CA ARG A 514 -1.67 15.95 -8.28
C ARG A 514 -0.95 16.39 -9.56
N PHE A 515 -0.19 15.50 -10.20
CA PHE A 515 0.52 15.83 -11.44
C PHE A 515 -0.43 16.03 -12.63
N GLU A 516 -1.53 15.27 -12.72
CA GLU A 516 -2.57 15.46 -13.74
C GLU A 516 -3.30 16.80 -13.53
N ALA A 517 -3.62 17.14 -12.28
CA ALA A 517 -4.21 18.43 -11.92
C ALA A 517 -3.27 19.61 -12.26
N ASN A 518 -1.97 19.46 -12.01
CA ASN A 518 -0.96 20.44 -12.37
C ASN A 518 -0.85 20.62 -13.89
N LEU A 519 -0.89 19.54 -14.66
CA LEU A 519 -0.91 19.60 -16.12
C LEU A 519 -2.13 20.38 -16.62
N LEU A 520 -3.32 20.06 -16.11
CA LEU A 520 -4.57 20.76 -16.45
C LEU A 520 -4.49 22.27 -16.14
N ARG A 521 -3.83 22.65 -15.04
CA ARG A 521 -3.62 24.06 -14.65
C ARG A 521 -2.58 24.76 -15.51
N ALA A 522 -1.45 24.13 -15.78
CA ALA A 522 -0.38 24.69 -16.59
C ALA A 522 -0.87 24.97 -18.03
N SER A 523 -1.66 24.07 -18.60
CA SER A 523 -2.25 24.24 -19.93
C SER A 523 -3.30 25.36 -20.03
N LYS A 524 -3.80 25.88 -18.91
CA LYS A 524 -4.70 27.06 -18.87
C LYS A 524 -3.96 28.40 -18.74
N ALA A 525 -2.71 28.36 -18.28
CA ALA A 525 -1.89 29.56 -18.06
C ALA A 525 -1.04 29.94 -19.28
N ALA A 526 -0.82 28.98 -20.20
CA ALA A 526 -0.24 29.17 -21.53
C ALA A 526 -1.30 29.64 -22.53
#